data_AF-A0A662RKT7-F1
#
_entry.id   AF-A0A662RKT7-F1
#
_cell.length_a   1.000
_cell.length_b   1.000
_cell.length_c   1.000
_cell.angle_alpha   90.00
_cell.angle_beta   90.00
_cell.angle_gamma   90.00
#
_symmetry.space_group_name_H-M   'P 1'
#
loop_
_entity.id
_entity.type
_entity.pdbx_description
1 polymer ?
#
loop_
_entity_poly.entity_id
_entity_poly.type
_entity_poly.pdbx_seq_one_letter_code
_entity_poly.pdbx_strand_id
1 'polypeptide(L)'
;MIGEKVRGIAEICHGKEIDLIASGYNENVLPFAWLALISGLAGLEIAIEEPEPIPERYKRDLALVDTVKVVREVKANLKDYWGCFG
;
A
#
# COMPACT_ATOMS: atom_id res chain seq x y z
N MET A 1 2.49 2.93 -8.09
CA MET A 1 3.22 2.43 -6.89
C MET A 1 2.46 2.76 -5.60
N ILE A 2 2.89 2.25 -4.44
CA ILE A 2 2.18 2.46 -3.16
C ILE A 2 2.03 3.95 -2.80
N GLY A 3 3.08 4.77 -2.99
CA GLY A 3 3.03 6.21 -2.69
C GLY A 3 1.99 6.97 -3.52
N GLU A 4 1.74 6.58 -4.78
CA GLU A 4 0.69 7.20 -5.60
C GLU A 4 -0.72 6.88 -5.10
N LYS A 5 -0.93 5.65 -4.59
CA LYS A 5 -2.21 5.25 -3.97
C LYS A 5 -2.44 6.06 -2.70
N VAL A 6 -1.38 6.24 -1.91
CA VAL A 6 -1.40 7.05 -0.68
C VAL A 6 -1.73 8.51 -0.99
N ARG A 7 -1.05 9.12 -1.98
CA ARG A 7 -1.39 10.46 -2.50
C ARG A 7 -2.86 10.60 -2.90
N GLY A 8 -3.42 9.59 -3.56
CA GLY A 8 -4.84 9.59 -3.94
C GLY A 8 -5.78 9.57 -2.73
N ILE A 9 -5.40 8.91 -1.63
CA ILE A 9 -6.18 8.92 -0.38
C ILE A 9 -6.10 10.31 0.27
N ALA A 10 -4.96 10.99 0.21
CA ALA A 10 -4.78 12.32 0.78
C ALA A 10 -5.71 13.39 0.17
N GLU A 11 -6.25 13.16 -1.04
CA GLU A 11 -7.22 14.05 -1.67
C GLU A 11 -8.47 14.26 -0.79
N ILE A 12 -8.87 13.23 -0.03
CA ILE A 12 -9.97 13.30 0.97
C ILE A 12 -9.70 14.40 2.00
N CYS A 13 -8.43 14.64 2.32
CA CYS A 13 -7.94 15.61 3.30
C CYS A 13 -7.29 16.84 2.65
N HIS A 14 -7.64 17.18 1.40
CA HIS A 14 -7.07 18.29 0.65
C HIS A 14 -5.54 18.23 0.51
N GLY A 15 -4.99 17.03 0.31
CA GLY A 15 -3.56 16.79 0.16
C GLY A 15 -2.77 16.84 1.47
N LYS A 16 -3.43 16.94 2.64
CA LYS A 16 -2.77 16.87 3.94
C LYS A 16 -2.55 15.42 4.33
N GLU A 17 -1.31 15.08 4.61
CA GLU A 17 -0.91 13.73 4.99
C GLU A 17 0.24 13.77 6.00
N ILE A 18 0.24 12.80 6.91
CA ILE A 18 1.35 12.54 7.83
C ILE A 18 1.59 11.03 7.81
N ASP A 19 2.73 10.62 7.27
CA ASP A 19 3.19 9.24 7.35
C ASP A 19 3.87 8.97 8.70
N LEU A 20 3.40 7.95 9.40
CA LEU A 20 4.05 7.39 10.58
C LEU A 20 4.81 6.13 10.19
N ILE A 21 6.13 6.16 10.30
CA ILE A 21 6.95 4.95 10.14
C ILE A 21 6.68 4.04 11.34
N ALA A 22 5.97 2.94 11.09
CA ALA A 22 5.61 1.95 12.09
C ALA A 22 6.60 0.76 12.03
N SER A 23 6.10 -0.46 12.10
CA SER A 23 6.93 -1.66 12.07
C SER A 23 7.67 -1.83 10.74
N GLY A 24 8.91 -2.30 10.83
CA GLY A 24 9.75 -2.67 9.71
C GLY A 24 11.13 -3.02 10.25
N TYR A 25 11.72 -4.13 9.79
CA TYR A 25 12.97 -4.63 10.39
C TYR A 25 14.05 -5.00 9.37
N ASN A 26 13.75 -4.95 8.06
CA ASN A 26 14.75 -5.22 7.04
C ASN A 26 15.45 -3.91 6.64
N GLU A 27 16.64 -3.69 7.21
CA GLU A 27 17.46 -2.49 6.98
C GLU A 27 17.90 -2.31 5.52
N ASN A 28 17.94 -3.37 4.71
CA ASN A 28 18.26 -3.29 3.29
C ASN A 28 17.07 -2.83 2.45
N VAL A 29 15.85 -3.21 2.84
CA VAL A 29 14.62 -2.93 2.08
C VAL A 29 13.98 -1.60 2.47
N LEU A 30 14.01 -1.26 3.75
CA LEU A 30 13.28 -0.10 4.29
C LEU A 30 13.67 1.23 3.63
N PRO A 31 14.96 1.56 3.39
CA PRO A 31 15.32 2.82 2.74
C PRO A 31 14.67 2.98 1.36
N PHE A 32 14.61 1.90 0.58
CA PHE A 32 14.01 1.89 -0.76
C PHE A 32 12.48 1.98 -0.69
N ALA A 33 11.86 1.25 0.25
CA ALA A 33 10.43 1.31 0.49
C ALA A 33 9.98 2.72 0.91
N TRP A 34 10.71 3.37 1.82
CA TRP A 34 10.45 4.74 2.24
C TRP A 34 10.67 5.75 1.11
N LEU A 35 11.75 5.60 0.33
CA LEU A 35 11.98 6.43 -0.85
C LEU A 35 10.82 6.31 -1.86
N ALA A 36 10.30 5.09 -2.09
CA ALA A 36 9.17 4.84 -2.99
C ALA A 36 7.84 5.41 -2.50
N LEU A 37 7.62 5.40 -1.19
CA LEU A 37 6.46 6.04 -0.57
C LEU A 37 6.53 7.56 -0.74
N ILE A 38 7.63 8.17 -0.29
CA ILE A 38 7.81 9.63 -0.29
C ILE A 38 7.82 10.20 -1.71
N SER A 39 8.50 9.54 -2.66
CA SER A 39 8.54 10.00 -4.05
C SER A 39 7.16 9.92 -4.71
N GLY A 40 6.44 8.81 -4.51
CA GLY A 40 5.07 8.66 -5.02
C GLY A 40 4.11 9.67 -4.41
N LEU A 41 4.23 9.93 -3.11
CA LEU A 41 3.45 10.94 -2.39
C LEU A 41 3.72 12.35 -2.94
N ALA A 42 5.00 12.70 -3.11
CA ALA A 42 5.43 13.99 -3.65
C ALA A 42 5.22 14.16 -5.16
N GLY A 43 4.85 13.08 -5.87
CA GLY A 43 4.72 13.08 -7.33
C GLY A 43 6.03 13.25 -8.08
N LEU A 44 7.12 12.74 -7.49
CA LEU A 44 8.44 12.69 -8.10
C LEU A 44 8.62 11.39 -8.86
N GLU A 45 8.83 11.49 -10.17
CA GLU A 45 9.17 10.33 -11.01
C GLU A 45 10.67 10.02 -10.88
N ILE A 46 10.99 9.04 -10.02
CA ILE A 46 12.35 8.53 -9.84
C ILE A 46 12.36 7.01 -10.05
N ALA A 47 13.44 6.51 -10.65
CA ALA A 47 13.70 5.07 -10.72
C ALA A 47 14.17 4.59 -9.35
N ILE A 48 13.51 3.56 -8.82
CA ILE A 48 13.86 2.93 -7.55
C ILE A 48 14.24 1.50 -7.85
N GLU A 49 15.47 1.15 -7.48
CA GLU A 49 15.98 -0.20 -7.66
C GLU A 49 15.36 -1.13 -6.63
N GLU A 50 15.13 -2.37 -7.03
CA GLU A 50 14.71 -3.41 -6.10
C GLU A 50 15.94 -3.83 -5.27
N PRO A 51 15.93 -3.63 -3.94
CA PRO A 51 17.10 -3.89 -3.09
C PRO A 51 17.46 -5.38 -2.99
N GLU A 52 16.48 -6.27 -3.19
CA GLU A 52 16.66 -7.71 -3.08
C GLU A 52 15.79 -8.44 -4.13
N PRO A 53 16.22 -9.58 -4.68
CA PRO A 53 15.38 -10.35 -5.59
C PRO A 53 14.04 -10.72 -4.96
N ILE A 54 12.93 -10.50 -5.67
CA ILE A 54 11.60 -10.90 -5.21
C ILE A 54 11.60 -12.41 -4.88
N PRO A 55 11.30 -12.79 -3.63
CA PRO A 55 11.27 -14.20 -3.24
C PRO A 55 10.30 -15.01 -4.12
N GLU A 56 10.69 -16.23 -4.50
CA GLU A 56 9.93 -17.06 -5.45
C GLU A 56 8.47 -17.28 -5.05
N ARG A 57 8.21 -17.39 -3.73
CA ARG A 57 6.86 -17.53 -3.17
C ARG A 57 5.93 -16.35 -3.49
N TYR A 58 6.48 -15.18 -3.77
CA TYR A 58 5.74 -13.96 -4.11
C TYR A 58 5.67 -13.69 -5.62
N LYS A 59 6.41 -14.45 -6.45
CA LYS A 59 6.33 -14.34 -7.91
C LYS A 59 5.04 -14.96 -8.48
N ARG A 60 4.36 -15.78 -7.67
CA ARG A 60 3.03 -16.30 -7.96
C ARG A 60 2.05 -15.64 -7.01
N ASP A 61 0.90 -15.23 -7.52
CA ASP A 61 -0.14 -14.63 -6.69
C ASP A 61 -0.95 -15.71 -5.96
N LEU A 62 -0.26 -16.42 -5.06
CA LEU A 62 -0.81 -17.58 -4.33
C LEU A 62 -1.95 -17.19 -3.37
N ALA A 63 -2.07 -15.91 -3.04
CA ALA A 63 -3.02 -15.41 -2.05
C ALA A 63 -4.14 -14.54 -2.65
N LEU A 64 -4.21 -14.37 -3.98
CA LEU A 64 -5.23 -13.51 -4.61
C LEU A 64 -6.65 -13.93 -4.24
N VAL A 65 -6.95 -15.22 -4.37
CA VAL A 65 -8.29 -15.78 -4.12
C VAL A 65 -8.69 -15.52 -2.66
N ASP A 66 -7.78 -15.78 -1.73
CA ASP A 66 -8.02 -15.55 -0.30
C ASP A 66 -8.15 -14.06 0.01
N THR A 67 -7.34 -13.20 -0.62
CA THR A 67 -7.42 -11.74 -0.45
C THR A 67 -8.77 -11.21 -0.92
N VAL A 68 -9.25 -11.66 -2.09
CA VAL A 68 -10.58 -11.29 -2.61
C VAL A 68 -11.70 -11.73 -1.67
N LYS A 69 -11.59 -12.95 -1.10
CA LYS A 69 -12.53 -13.45 -0.10
C LYS A 69 -12.54 -12.57 1.15
N VAL A 70 -11.37 -12.23 1.69
CA VAL A 70 -11.25 -11.36 2.87
C VAL A 70 -11.86 -9.98 2.60
N VAL A 71 -11.58 -9.35 1.45
CA VAL A 71 -12.18 -8.05 1.09
C VAL A 71 -13.71 -8.14 1.04
N ARG A 72 -14.27 -9.22 0.50
CA ARG A 72 -15.72 -9.44 0.47
C ARG A 72 -16.30 -9.57 1.87
N GLU A 73 -15.65 -10.34 2.74
CA GLU A 73 -16.08 -10.54 4.12
C GLU A 73 -16.01 -9.25 4.93
N VAL A 74 -14.97 -8.43 4.77
CA VAL A 74 -14.87 -7.11 5.40
C VAL A 74 -16.04 -6.22 5.00
N LYS A 75 -16.35 -6.11 3.71
CA LYS A 75 -17.49 -5.31 3.24
C LYS A 75 -18.82 -5.84 3.79
N ALA A 76 -19.03 -7.15 3.77
CA ALA A 76 -20.26 -7.77 4.27
C ALA A 76 -20.48 -7.52 5.77
N ASN A 77 -19.43 -7.57 6.59
CA ASN A 77 -19.50 -7.30 8.03
C ASN A 77 -19.68 -5.81 8.35
N LEU A 78 -19.25 -4.91 7.46
CA LEU A 78 -19.28 -3.47 7.68
C LEU A 78 -20.46 -2.76 7.00
N LYS A 79 -21.24 -3.45 6.15
CA LYS A 79 -22.32 -2.85 5.36
C LYS A 79 -23.38 -2.10 6.17
N ASP A 80 -23.65 -2.55 7.39
CA ASP A 80 -24.66 -1.93 8.25
C ASP A 80 -24.18 -0.59 8.84
N TYR A 81 -22.88 -0.32 8.78
CA TYR A 81 -22.25 0.91 9.30
C TYR A 81 -21.78 1.86 8.19
N TRP A 82 -21.59 1.36 6.97
CA TRP A 82 -21.01 2.12 5.86
C TRP A 82 -21.88 2.04 4.61
N GLY A 83 -22.55 3.15 4.27
CA GLY A 83 -23.50 3.22 3.16
C GLY A 83 -22.90 2.98 1.76
N CYS A 84 -21.57 3.04 1.61
CA CYS A 84 -20.88 2.71 0.36
C CYS A 84 -20.68 1.21 0.12
N PHE A 85 -21.07 0.35 1.06
CA PHE A 85 -20.99 -1.11 0.95
C PHE A 85 -22.35 -1.79 0.70
N GLY A 86 -23.39 -1.00 0.39
CA GLY A 86 -24.71 -1.49 -0.03
C GLY A 86 -24.69 -2.30 -1.32
#